data_AF-A0A6J8BL61-F1
#
_entry.id   AF-A0A6J8BL61-F1
#
_cell.length_a   1.000
_cell.length_b   1.000
_cell.length_c   1.000
_cell.angle_alpha   90.00
_cell.angle_beta   90.00
_cell.angle_gamma   90.00
#
_symmetry.space_group_name_H-M   'P 1'
#
loop_
_entity.id
_entity.type
_entity.pdbx_description
1 polymer ?
#
loop_
_entity_poly.entity_id
_entity_poly.type
_entity_poly.pdbx_seq_one_letter_code
_entity_poly.pdbx_strand_id
1 'polypeptide(L)'
;MHLQFYFKKLRSFTIKIIKTEHHISNLEIYIDQGIIPKGLVLKASPLTTLEKSNRFFHRWNNILFNSSFSLMDLLRQEAIHQINYLYKLRDNLHCRSREQLSDLELDKIQVRLGDIKRIESHKLHVKQINKIKRDGVQLNHPLIRPSNKKPHNRRFRR
;
A
#
# COMPACT_ATOMS: atom_id res chain seq x y z
N MET A 1 29.94 -3.63 13.69
CA MET A 1 28.92 -2.61 14.08
C MET A 1 28.08 -2.13 12.88
N HIS A 2 28.67 -1.96 11.69
CA HIS A 2 28.00 -1.49 10.47
C HIS A 2 26.87 -2.40 9.94
N LEU A 3 27.07 -3.73 9.90
CA LEU A 3 26.07 -4.69 9.41
C LEU A 3 24.69 -4.50 10.08
N GLN A 4 24.67 -4.44 11.41
CA GLN A 4 23.44 -4.32 12.18
C GLN A 4 22.76 -2.94 11.98
N PHE A 5 23.55 -1.88 11.79
CA PHE A 5 23.04 -0.56 11.48
C PHE A 5 22.30 -0.55 10.13
N TYR A 6 22.96 -1.01 9.06
CA TYR A 6 22.38 -1.05 7.71
C TYR A 6 21.17 -1.97 7.65
N PHE A 7 21.25 -3.16 8.26
CA PHE A 7 20.12 -4.08 8.30
C PHE A 7 18.89 -3.44 8.97
N LYS A 8 19.04 -2.79 10.14
CA LYS A 8 17.93 -2.14 10.83
C LYS A 8 17.27 -1.05 9.99
N LYS A 9 18.08 -0.20 9.33
CA LYS A 9 17.59 0.89 8.48
C LYS A 9 16.89 0.36 7.21
N LEU A 10 17.53 -0.56 6.48
CA LEU A 10 16.94 -1.17 5.29
C LEU A 10 15.68 -1.96 5.61
N ARG A 11 15.63 -2.67 6.74
CA ARG A 11 14.42 -3.33 7.24
C ARG A 11 13.28 -2.33 7.46
N SER A 12 13.58 -1.20 8.10
CA SER A 12 12.58 -0.16 8.34
C SER A 12 12.03 0.40 7.03
N PHE A 13 12.90 0.71 6.07
CA PHE A 13 12.47 1.17 4.74
C PHE A 13 11.66 0.12 3.99
N THR A 14 12.10 -1.14 4.00
CA THR A 14 11.40 -2.25 3.36
C THR A 14 9.96 -2.38 3.88
N ILE A 15 9.78 -2.35 5.21
CA ILE A 15 8.45 -2.42 5.82
C ILE A 15 7.59 -1.21 5.45
N LYS A 16 8.16 0.00 5.46
CA LYS A 16 7.43 1.22 5.06
C LYS A 16 6.97 1.14 3.61
N ILE A 17 7.87 0.79 2.69
CA ILE A 17 7.58 0.64 1.27
C ILE A 17 6.43 -0.36 1.06
N ILE A 18 6.52 -1.57 1.63
CA ILE A 18 5.46 -2.58 1.46
C ILE A 18 4.12 -2.06 1.96
N LYS A 19 4.09 -1.40 3.13
CA LYS A 19 2.85 -0.81 3.66
C LYS A 19 2.28 0.25 2.72
N THR A 20 3.13 1.10 2.16
CA THR A 20 2.70 2.15 1.21
C THR A 20 2.23 1.55 -0.12
N GLU A 21 2.92 0.54 -0.68
CA GLU A 21 2.49 -0.20 -1.88
C GLU A 21 1.07 -0.78 -1.68
N HIS A 22 0.85 -1.46 -0.55
CA HIS A 22 -0.47 -1.99 -0.21
C HIS A 22 -1.49 -0.89 0.02
N HIS A 23 -1.10 0.26 0.58
CA HIS A 23 -2.01 1.38 0.78
C HIS A 23 -2.48 1.97 -0.56
N ILE A 24 -1.56 2.17 -1.50
CA ILE A 24 -1.87 2.62 -2.87
C ILE A 24 -2.80 1.63 -3.55
N SER A 25 -2.43 0.34 -3.57
CA SER A 25 -3.25 -0.71 -4.18
C SER A 25 -4.66 -0.79 -3.57
N ASN A 26 -4.80 -0.57 -2.26
CA ASN A 26 -6.12 -0.48 -1.63
C ASN A 26 -6.93 0.69 -2.18
N LEU A 27 -6.34 1.88 -2.23
CA LEU A 27 -7.02 3.09 -2.72
C LEU A 27 -7.45 2.92 -4.18
N GLU A 28 -6.59 2.37 -5.02
CA GLU A 28 -6.87 2.08 -6.43
C GLU A 28 -8.09 1.17 -6.59
N ILE A 29 -8.18 0.07 -5.83
CA ILE A 29 -9.34 -0.84 -5.88
C ILE A 29 -10.65 -0.10 -5.56
N TYR A 30 -10.65 0.79 -4.57
CA TYR A 30 -11.84 1.57 -4.22
C TYR A 30 -12.19 2.60 -5.29
N ILE A 31 -11.18 3.31 -5.83
CA ILE A 31 -11.34 4.30 -6.91
C ILE A 31 -11.92 3.63 -8.16
N ASP A 32 -11.35 2.50 -8.59
CA ASP A 32 -11.76 1.78 -9.79
C ASP A 32 -13.20 1.27 -9.72
N GLN A 33 -13.70 1.01 -8.51
CA GLN A 33 -15.07 0.55 -8.29
C GLN A 33 -16.05 1.68 -7.94
N GLY A 34 -15.58 2.92 -7.84
CA GLY A 34 -16.43 4.05 -7.42
C GLY A 34 -16.95 3.91 -5.98
N ILE A 35 -16.25 3.15 -5.13
CA ILE A 35 -16.68 2.87 -3.75
C ILE A 35 -15.84 3.70 -2.79
N ILE A 36 -16.48 4.39 -1.85
CA ILE A 36 -15.78 5.08 -0.77
C ILE A 36 -15.76 4.15 0.46
N PRO A 37 -14.58 3.79 1.00
CA PRO A 37 -14.51 2.97 2.21
C PRO A 37 -15.13 3.72 3.38
N LYS A 38 -15.84 3.02 4.26
CA LYS A 38 -16.63 3.61 5.37
C LYS A 38 -15.87 4.64 6.22
N GLY A 39 -14.56 4.44 6.41
CA GLY A 39 -13.69 5.34 7.18
C GLY A 39 -13.27 6.64 6.47
N LEU A 40 -13.52 6.77 5.16
CA LEU A 40 -13.27 7.97 4.38
C LEU A 40 -14.55 8.68 3.93
N VAL A 41 -15.72 8.14 4.28
CA VAL A 41 -17.00 8.80 4.00
C VAL A 41 -17.11 10.04 4.87
N LEU A 42 -17.11 11.21 4.25
CA LEU A 42 -17.41 12.47 4.92
C LEU A 42 -18.88 12.47 5.36
N LYS A 43 -19.08 12.67 6.66
CA LYS A 43 -20.39 12.80 7.28
C LYS A 43 -20.49 14.18 7.89
N ALA A 44 -21.27 15.04 7.28
CA ALA A 44 -21.60 16.33 7.82
C ALA A 44 -23.10 16.58 7.68
N SER A 45 -23.65 17.30 8.64
CA SER A 45 -25.04 17.75 8.59
C SER A 45 -25.05 19.26 8.39
N PRO A 46 -25.94 19.79 7.53
CA PRO A 46 -26.03 21.22 7.31
C PRO A 46 -26.61 21.89 8.57
N LEU A 47 -25.88 22.87 9.10
CA LEU A 47 -26.20 23.66 10.30
C LEU A 47 -27.29 24.70 10.04
N THR A 48 -28.49 24.26 9.67
CA THR A 48 -29.63 25.16 9.44
C THR A 48 -30.87 24.66 10.18
N THR A 49 -31.60 25.60 10.78
CA THR A 49 -32.86 25.38 11.50
C THR A 49 -34.09 25.28 10.59
N LEU A 50 -33.94 25.63 9.31
CA LEU A 50 -35.01 25.53 8.30
C LEU A 50 -35.26 24.07 7.88
N GLU A 51 -36.54 23.75 7.61
CA GLU A 51 -36.92 22.50 6.96
C GLU A 51 -36.26 22.37 5.59
N LYS A 52 -35.69 21.18 5.33
CA LYS A 52 -34.92 20.89 4.13
C LYS A 52 -35.73 20.00 3.20
N SER A 53 -35.84 20.41 1.95
CA SER A 53 -36.46 19.56 0.92
C SER A 53 -35.62 18.32 0.63
N ASN A 54 -36.27 17.26 0.12
CA ASN A 54 -35.57 16.06 -0.36
C ASN A 54 -34.52 16.39 -1.44
N ARG A 55 -34.78 17.38 -2.30
CA ARG A 55 -33.84 17.86 -3.32
C ARG A 55 -32.56 18.43 -2.69
N PHE A 56 -32.70 19.15 -1.58
CA PHE A 56 -31.55 19.68 -0.84
C PHE A 56 -30.69 18.53 -0.29
N PHE A 57 -31.30 17.55 0.40
CA PHE A 57 -30.56 16.41 0.96
C PHE A 57 -29.86 15.59 -0.12
N HIS A 58 -30.49 15.38 -1.27
CA HIS A 58 -29.86 14.70 -2.40
C HIS A 58 -28.60 15.45 -2.87
N ARG A 59 -28.68 16.77 -3.06
CA ARG A 59 -27.51 17.59 -3.46
C ARG A 59 -26.42 17.60 -2.40
N TRP A 60 -26.80 17.72 -1.13
CA TRP A 60 -25.87 17.69 0.00
C TRP A 60 -25.10 16.36 0.05
N ASN A 61 -25.79 15.23 -0.03
CA ASN A 61 -25.16 13.92 -0.04
C ASN A 61 -24.25 13.74 -1.25
N ASN A 62 -24.61 14.27 -2.42
CA ASN A 62 -23.76 14.24 -3.60
C ASN A 62 -22.47 15.05 -3.41
N ILE A 63 -22.54 16.22 -2.78
CA ILE A 63 -21.35 17.02 -2.43
C ILE A 63 -20.44 16.23 -1.49
N LEU A 64 -20.99 15.64 -0.43
CA LEU A 64 -20.20 14.85 0.52
C LEU A 64 -19.54 13.64 -0.16
N PHE A 65 -20.26 12.95 -1.04
CA PHE A 65 -19.75 11.83 -1.82
C PHE A 65 -18.57 12.28 -2.70
N ASN A 66 -18.75 13.32 -3.52
CA ASN A 66 -17.70 13.82 -4.42
C ASN A 66 -16.46 14.31 -3.66
N SER A 67 -16.66 14.99 -2.54
CA SER A 67 -15.56 15.44 -1.67
C SER A 67 -14.81 14.27 -1.05
N SER A 68 -15.53 13.22 -0.62
CA SER A 68 -14.91 12.00 -0.07
C SER A 68 -14.08 11.27 -1.13
N PHE A 69 -14.58 11.21 -2.36
CA PHE A 69 -13.86 10.61 -3.48
C PHE A 69 -12.61 11.42 -3.85
N SER A 70 -12.73 12.75 -3.89
CA SER A 70 -11.60 13.66 -4.15
C SER A 70 -10.51 13.53 -3.07
N LEU A 71 -10.91 13.42 -1.80
CA LEU A 71 -9.98 13.16 -0.69
C LEU A 71 -9.26 11.81 -0.87
N MET A 72 -9.97 10.77 -1.31
CA MET A 72 -9.39 9.46 -1.56
C MET A 72 -8.32 9.50 -2.67
N ASP A 73 -8.56 10.24 -3.76
CA ASP A 73 -7.55 10.42 -4.81
C ASP A 73 -6.35 11.26 -4.34
N LEU A 74 -6.57 12.32 -3.55
CA LEU A 74 -5.48 13.07 -2.93
C LEU A 74 -4.60 12.19 -2.04
N LEU A 75 -5.20 11.31 -1.23
CA LEU A 75 -4.46 10.33 -0.42
C LEU A 75 -3.64 9.36 -1.29
N ARG A 76 -4.18 8.96 -2.45
CA ARG A 76 -3.45 8.11 -3.41
C ARG A 76 -2.24 8.83 -3.98
N GLN A 77 -2.41 10.07 -4.43
CA GLN A 77 -1.33 10.89 -4.98
C GLN A 77 -0.21 11.11 -3.95
N GLU A 78 -0.58 11.43 -2.71
CA GLU A 78 0.37 11.59 -1.60
C GLU A 78 1.11 10.28 -1.30
N ALA A 79 0.40 9.14 -1.27
CA ALA A 79 1.04 7.85 -1.06
C ALA A 79 2.03 7.49 -2.18
N ILE A 80 1.71 7.81 -3.44
CA ILE A 80 2.60 7.66 -4.60
C ILE A 80 3.85 8.54 -4.46
N HIS A 81 3.68 9.79 -4.01
CA HIS A 81 4.81 10.66 -3.75
C HIS A 81 5.73 10.09 -2.65
N GLN A 82 5.14 9.66 -1.53
CA GLN A 82 5.86 9.08 -0.41
C GLN A 82 6.64 7.82 -0.78
N ILE A 83 6.05 6.90 -1.56
CA ILE A 83 6.76 5.68 -1.95
C ILE A 83 7.96 5.98 -2.85
N ASN A 84 7.83 6.94 -3.78
CA ASN A 84 8.94 7.37 -4.64
C ASN A 84 10.08 7.96 -3.82
N TYR A 85 9.76 8.77 -2.80
CA TYR A 85 10.75 9.28 -1.87
C TYR A 85 11.42 8.15 -1.05
N LEU A 86 10.65 7.18 -0.55
CA LEU A 86 11.18 6.03 0.18
C LEU A 86 12.12 5.16 -0.66
N TYR A 87 11.81 4.95 -1.95
CA TYR A 87 12.72 4.24 -2.86
C TYR A 87 14.04 4.98 -3.02
N LYS A 88 14.02 6.30 -3.27
CA LYS A 88 15.25 7.11 -3.36
C LYS A 88 16.12 7.00 -2.09
N LEU A 89 15.50 7.10 -0.92
CA LEU A 89 16.22 6.94 0.36
C LEU A 89 16.81 5.55 0.55
N ARG A 90 16.05 4.50 0.18
CA ARG A 90 16.51 3.11 0.24
C ARG A 90 17.70 2.90 -0.69
N ASP A 91 17.64 3.41 -1.91
CA ASP A 91 18.67 3.21 -2.93
C ASP A 91 19.97 3.92 -2.52
N ASN A 92 19.88 5.14 -1.99
CA ASN A 92 21.03 5.83 -1.39
C ASN A 92 21.66 5.03 -0.24
N LEU A 93 20.84 4.41 0.61
CA LEU A 93 21.33 3.58 1.71
C LEU A 93 21.99 2.28 1.21
N HIS A 94 21.45 1.69 0.14
CA HIS A 94 22.07 0.54 -0.53
C HIS A 94 23.45 0.89 -1.09
N CYS A 95 23.60 2.04 -1.77
CA CYS A 95 24.91 2.48 -2.26
C CYS A 95 25.93 2.59 -1.11
N ARG A 96 25.58 3.28 -0.02
CA ARG A 96 26.45 3.40 1.17
C ARG A 96 26.77 2.06 1.82
N SER A 97 25.82 1.13 1.84
CA SER A 97 26.07 -0.20 2.39
C SER A 97 27.09 -0.99 1.58
N ARG A 98 27.13 -0.81 0.25
CA ARG A 98 28.11 -1.47 -0.64
C ARG A 98 29.53 -0.98 -0.43
N GLU A 99 29.69 0.27 -0.01
CA GLU A 99 31.00 0.87 0.31
C GLU A 99 31.54 0.38 1.67
N GLN A 100 30.67 -0.08 2.58
CA GLN A 100 31.04 -0.36 3.97
C GLN A 100 30.93 -1.84 4.39
N LEU A 101 30.32 -2.69 3.58
CA LEU A 101 30.07 -4.10 3.91
C LEU A 101 30.68 -5.00 2.84
N SER A 102 31.07 -6.20 3.26
CA SER A 102 31.48 -7.27 2.33
C SER A 102 30.29 -7.83 1.55
N ASP A 103 30.57 -8.44 0.40
CA ASP A 103 29.52 -9.09 -0.43
C ASP A 103 28.74 -10.16 0.37
N LEU A 104 29.44 -10.94 1.19
CA LEU A 104 28.81 -11.95 2.06
C LEU A 104 27.83 -11.32 3.07
N GLU A 105 28.16 -10.14 3.60
CA GLU A 105 27.29 -9.40 4.51
C GLU A 105 26.07 -8.81 3.79
N LEU A 106 26.28 -8.27 2.58
CA LEU A 106 25.21 -7.77 1.73
C LEU A 106 24.22 -8.87 1.34
N ASP A 107 24.72 -10.06 0.98
CA ASP A 107 23.89 -11.22 0.67
C ASP A 107 23.04 -11.65 1.86
N LYS A 108 23.64 -11.71 3.06
CA LYS A 108 22.92 -12.00 4.31
C LYS A 108 21.81 -10.98 4.59
N ILE A 109 22.06 -9.69 4.34
CA ILE A 109 21.02 -8.66 4.44
C ILE A 109 19.92 -8.94 3.41
N GLN A 110 20.28 -9.14 2.16
CA GLN A 110 19.34 -9.24 1.04
C GLN A 110 18.38 -10.42 1.22
N VAL A 111 18.87 -11.59 1.62
CA VAL A 111 18.06 -12.77 1.94
C VAL A 111 17.02 -12.44 3.01
N ARG A 112 17.46 -11.85 4.13
CA ARG A 112 16.57 -11.50 5.25
C ARG A 112 15.54 -10.44 4.87
N LEU A 113 15.90 -9.46 4.05
CA LEU A 113 14.96 -8.46 3.54
C LEU A 113 13.94 -9.09 2.59
N GLY A 114 14.36 -10.07 1.77
CA GLY A 114 13.48 -10.86 0.93
C GLY A 114 12.41 -11.62 1.73
N ASP A 115 12.82 -12.27 2.82
CA ASP A 115 11.90 -12.97 3.72
C ASP A 115 10.90 -12.01 4.38
N ILE A 116 11.40 -10.87 4.88
CA ILE A 116 10.54 -9.82 5.46
C ILE A 116 9.53 -9.33 4.43
N LYS A 117 9.97 -9.10 3.17
CA LYS A 117 9.08 -8.67 2.10
C LYS A 117 7.97 -9.67 1.85
N ARG A 118 8.31 -10.95 1.75
CA ARG A 118 7.34 -12.03 1.54
C ARG A 118 6.33 -12.12 2.69
N ILE A 119 6.81 -12.13 3.93
CA ILE A 119 5.97 -12.31 5.12
C ILE A 119 5.04 -11.11 5.30
N GLU A 120 5.57 -9.90 5.28
CA GLU A 120 4.77 -8.69 5.53
C GLU A 120 3.77 -8.42 4.39
N SER A 121 4.17 -8.62 3.13
CA SER A 121 3.26 -8.50 2.00
C SER A 121 2.12 -9.52 2.07
N HIS A 122 2.39 -10.76 2.47
CA HIS A 122 1.35 -11.77 2.63
C HIS A 122 0.35 -11.38 3.74
N LYS A 123 0.84 -10.96 4.90
CA LYS A 123 -0.02 -10.49 6.00
C LYS A 123 -0.92 -9.33 5.60
N LEU A 124 -0.37 -8.35 4.88
CA LEU A 124 -1.12 -7.18 4.43
C LEU A 124 -2.14 -7.54 3.36
N HIS A 125 -1.80 -8.45 2.44
CA HIS A 125 -2.71 -8.94 1.43
C HIS A 125 -3.94 -9.63 2.03
N VAL A 126 -3.74 -10.49 3.04
CA VAL A 126 -4.85 -11.13 3.76
C VAL A 126 -5.76 -10.08 4.44
N LYS A 127 -5.16 -9.07 5.07
CA LYS A 127 -5.92 -7.95 5.66
C LYS A 127 -6.69 -7.14 4.62
N GLN A 128 -6.08 -6.88 3.47
CA GLN A 128 -6.70 -6.19 2.33
C GLN A 128 -7.93 -6.94 1.84
N ILE A 129 -7.82 -8.24 1.56
CA ILE A 129 -8.95 -9.08 1.12
C ILE A 129 -10.10 -9.02 2.13
N ASN A 130 -9.80 -9.17 3.42
CA ASN A 130 -10.81 -9.13 4.47
C ASN A 130 -11.48 -7.75 4.61
N LYS A 131 -10.74 -6.67 4.35
CA LYS A 131 -11.30 -5.31 4.36
C LYS A 131 -12.23 -5.09 3.17
N ILE A 132 -11.77 -5.40 1.97
CA ILE A 132 -12.52 -5.29 0.71
C ILE A 132 -13.84 -6.06 0.79
N LYS A 133 -13.81 -7.32 1.27
CA LYS A 133 -15.02 -8.13 1.47
C LYS A 133 -16.01 -7.49 2.44
N ARG A 134 -15.54 -6.95 3.57
CA ARG A 134 -16.41 -6.25 4.55
C ARG A 134 -17.07 -5.00 3.99
N ASP A 135 -16.41 -4.34 3.04
CA ASP A 135 -16.90 -3.13 2.40
C ASP A 135 -17.78 -3.42 1.17
N GLY A 136 -18.04 -4.70 0.84
CA GLY A 136 -18.93 -5.10 -0.26
C GLY A 136 -18.35 -4.92 -1.66
N VAL A 137 -17.04 -4.71 -1.76
CA VAL A 137 -16.30 -4.48 -3.01
C VAL A 137 -16.17 -5.80 -3.78
N GLN A 138 -16.56 -5.84 -5.06
CA GLN A 138 -16.51 -7.06 -5.87
C GLN A 138 -15.08 -7.33 -6.35
N LEU A 139 -14.53 -8.50 -6.02
CA LEU A 139 -13.16 -8.89 -6.39
C LEU A 139 -13.08 -9.40 -7.84
N ASN A 140 -13.41 -8.55 -8.82
CA ASN A 140 -13.22 -8.86 -10.25
C ASN A 140 -11.88 -8.34 -10.79
N HIS A 141 -11.15 -7.54 -10.00
CA HIS A 141 -9.82 -7.05 -10.35
C HIS A 141 -8.77 -8.11 -10.03
N PRO A 142 -7.76 -8.36 -10.89
CA PRO A 142 -6.62 -9.19 -10.54
C PRO A 142 -5.87 -8.50 -9.40
N LEU A 143 -6.22 -8.84 -8.16
CA LEU A 143 -5.43 -8.51 -6.99
C LEU A 143 -4.00 -8.94 -7.31
N ILE A 144 -3.05 -8.02 -7.12
CA ILE A 144 -1.61 -8.20 -7.33
C ILE A 144 -1.26 -9.63 -6.91
N ARG A 145 -1.13 -10.53 -7.90
CA ARG A 145 -0.82 -11.93 -7.61
C ARG A 145 0.51 -11.90 -6.90
N PRO A 146 0.65 -12.47 -5.69
CA PRO A 146 1.97 -12.74 -5.18
C PRO A 146 2.68 -13.55 -6.27
N SER A 147 3.81 -13.03 -6.75
CA SER A 147 4.63 -13.68 -7.77
C SER A 147 5.07 -15.04 -7.24
N ASN A 148 4.23 -16.05 -7.45
CA ASN A 148 4.55 -17.45 -7.30
C ASN A 148 5.33 -17.90 -8.55
N LYS A 149 6.45 -17.23 -8.84
CA LYS A 149 7.48 -17.86 -9.66
C LYS A 149 8.12 -18.92 -8.77
N LYS A 150 7.57 -20.13 -8.81
CA LYS A 150 8.30 -21.33 -8.36
C LYS A 150 9.63 -21.34 -9.10
N PRO A 151 10.78 -21.58 -8.44
CA PRO A 151 12.01 -21.82 -9.16
C PRO A 151 11.79 -23.05 -10.05
N HIS A 152 11.92 -22.86 -11.36
CA HIS A 152 12.03 -23.99 -12.29
C HIS A 152 13.31 -24.73 -11.93
N ASN A 153 13.16 -25.81 -11.15
CA ASN A 153 14.21 -26.80 -11.03
C ASN A 153 14.42 -27.40 -12.43
N ARG A 154 15.47 -26.94 -13.11
CA ARG A 154 16.10 -27.64 -14.22
C ARG A 154 16.52 -29.02 -13.71
N ARG A 155 15.71 -30.05 -13.97
CA ARG A 155 16.21 -31.42 -13.95
C ARG A 155 17.02 -31.60 -15.21
N PHE A 156 18.34 -31.55 -15.06
CA PHE A 156 19.23 -32.31 -15.92
C PHE A 156 18.77 -33.75 -15.88
N ARG A 157 18.32 -34.28 -17.01
CA ARG A 157 18.35 -35.72 -17.25
C ARG A 157 19.54 -35.97 -18.17
N ARG A 158 20.36 -36.89 -17.68
CA ARG A 158 21.51 -37.51 -18.34
C ARG A 158 21.13 -38.12 -19.67
#